data_AF-A0A1Q4DTE0-F1
#
_entry.id   AF-A0A1Q4DTE0-F1
#
_cell.length_a   1.000
_cell.length_b   1.000
_cell.length_c   1.000
_cell.angle_alpha   90.00
_cell.angle_beta   90.00
_cell.angle_gamma   90.00
#
_symmetry.space_group_name_H-M   'P 1'
#
loop_
_entity.id
_entity.type
_entity.pdbx_description
1 polymer ?
#
loop_
_entity_poly.entity_id
_entity_poly.type
_entity_poly.pdbx_seq_one_letter_code
_entity_poly.pdbx_strand_id
1 'polypeptide(L)'
;MKTTQYIRQEKAIASADAGGIRERWTWGLRLLRDPEAFAPGSTQLKPGRAAELIKAAEAAGLKLSEREIRYRLQCARAYSTEAQILHACAEFEDWSGLRSANFPTYETPDGEPLADHRTDDERKRDHARALIDIVGDQGALFPLSDFEPVTTTLKELDDYARQQAEITARFAAHDDRRRAYLDDLIAAAGDDLSVTWLAAHERLTGSSEVAS
;
A
#
# COMPACT_ATOMS: atom_id res chain seq x y z
N MET A 1 9.01 -4.22 15.05
CA MET A 1 9.39 -3.48 13.80
C MET A 1 8.51 -2.23 13.61
N LYS A 2 8.62 -1.22 14.48
CA LYS A 2 7.79 0.02 14.41
C LYS A 2 8.54 1.25 13.89
N THR A 3 9.87 1.29 14.06
CA THR A 3 10.72 2.43 13.67
C THR A 3 10.76 2.66 12.16
N THR A 4 10.64 1.59 11.36
CA THR A 4 10.59 1.65 9.88
C THR A 4 9.44 2.51 9.36
N GLN A 5 8.29 2.51 10.04
CA GLN A 5 7.13 3.32 9.64
C GLN A 5 7.40 4.81 9.85
N TYR A 6 7.97 5.18 11.00
CA TYR A 6 8.36 6.57 11.27
C TYR A 6 9.41 7.05 10.26
N ILE A 7 10.39 6.21 9.89
CA ILE A 7 11.37 6.55 8.84
C ILE A 7 10.68 6.79 7.49
N ARG A 8 9.72 5.95 7.09
CA ARG A 8 8.97 6.17 5.83
C ARG A 8 8.21 7.49 5.85
N GLN A 9 7.58 7.83 6.98
CA GLN A 9 6.90 9.11 7.14
C GLN A 9 7.89 10.29 7.15
N GLU A 10 9.06 10.17 7.79
CA GLU A 10 10.09 11.21 7.71
C GLU A 10 10.57 11.45 6.27
N LYS A 11 10.68 10.39 5.45
CA LYS A 11 11.00 10.54 4.03
C LYS A 11 9.91 11.30 3.28
N ALA A 12 8.64 10.96 3.52
CA ALA A 12 7.50 11.67 2.93
C ALA A 12 7.47 13.15 3.33
N ILE A 13 7.74 13.44 4.62
CA ILE A 13 7.88 14.78 5.15
C ILE A 13 9.03 15.54 4.47
N ALA A 14 10.16 14.88 4.23
CA ALA A 14 11.33 15.49 3.59
C ALA A 14 11.11 15.76 2.09
N SER A 15 10.23 15.01 1.43
CA SER A 15 9.86 15.20 0.01
C SER A 15 8.68 16.15 -0.22
N ALA A 16 8.02 16.62 0.83
CA ALA A 16 6.88 17.54 0.69
C ALA A 16 7.39 18.98 0.45
N ASP A 17 7.26 19.47 -0.78
CA ASP A 17 7.79 20.79 -1.22
C ASP A 17 7.04 22.00 -0.62
N ALA A 18 5.82 21.81 -0.09
CA ALA A 18 5.05 22.87 0.55
C ALA A 18 4.61 22.45 1.95
N GLY A 19 5.28 23.00 2.97
CA GLY A 19 4.73 23.16 4.31
C GLY A 19 4.51 21.94 5.19
N GLY A 20 4.38 20.71 4.67
CA GLY A 20 4.43 19.43 5.42
C GLY A 20 3.54 19.31 6.67
N ILE A 21 2.56 20.20 6.87
CA ILE A 21 1.76 20.30 8.10
C ILE A 21 1.04 18.99 8.36
N ARG A 22 0.35 18.48 7.32
CA ARG A 22 -0.45 17.25 7.38
C ARG A 22 0.42 16.03 7.66
N GLU A 23 1.57 15.91 7.00
CA GLU A 23 2.50 14.79 7.17
C GLU A 23 3.10 14.78 8.58
N ARG A 24 3.49 15.96 9.09
CA ARG A 24 4.02 16.13 10.46
C ARG A 24 2.98 15.87 11.52
N TRP A 25 1.74 16.31 11.30
CA TRP A 25 0.59 15.99 12.15
C TRP A 25 0.28 14.49 12.17
N THR A 26 0.23 13.85 11.00
CA THR A 26 -0.02 12.40 10.87
C THR A 26 1.07 11.58 11.57
N TRP A 27 2.33 12.02 11.46
CA TRP A 27 3.44 11.43 12.21
C TRP A 27 3.22 11.53 13.72
N GLY A 28 2.77 12.69 14.21
CA GLY A 28 2.43 12.92 15.61
C GLY A 28 1.26 12.05 16.09
N LEU A 29 0.19 11.94 15.30
CA LEU A 29 -0.96 11.08 15.59
C LEU A 29 -0.56 9.61 15.67
N ARG A 30 0.30 9.14 14.76
CA ARG A 30 0.81 7.77 14.82
C ARG A 30 1.57 7.53 16.11
N LEU A 31 2.41 8.47 16.51
CA LEU A 31 3.16 8.35 17.76
C LEU A 31 2.21 8.30 18.96
N LEU A 32 1.21 9.20 19.05
CA LEU A 32 0.20 9.20 20.11
C LEU A 32 -0.57 7.90 20.24
N ARG A 33 -0.78 7.20 19.12
CA ARG A 33 -1.54 5.94 19.07
C ARG A 33 -0.66 4.71 19.12
N ASP A 34 0.67 4.86 19.22
CA ASP A 34 1.59 3.74 19.40
C ASP A 34 1.53 3.29 20.87
N PRO A 35 0.95 2.10 21.16
CA PRO A 35 0.78 1.62 22.53
C PRO A 35 2.13 1.36 23.23
N GLU A 36 3.23 1.30 22.48
CA GLU A 36 4.56 1.09 23.04
C GLU A 36 5.34 2.39 23.25
N ALA A 37 4.88 3.53 22.72
CA ALA A 37 5.63 4.78 22.75
C ALA A 37 5.53 5.53 24.08
N PHE A 38 4.40 5.39 24.79
CA PHE A 38 4.11 6.11 26.03
C PHE A 38 4.17 5.20 27.24
N ALA A 39 4.57 5.76 28.39
CA ALA A 39 4.47 5.03 29.65
C ALA A 39 2.98 4.82 30.01
N PRO A 40 2.61 3.70 30.66
CA PRO A 40 1.21 3.43 31.00
C PRO A 40 0.59 4.60 31.78
N GLY A 41 -0.54 5.12 31.29
CA GLY A 41 -1.26 6.25 31.92
C GLY A 41 -0.56 7.60 31.83
N SER A 42 0.52 7.73 31.04
CA SER A 42 1.30 8.97 30.92
C SER A 42 1.20 9.59 29.53
N THR A 43 1.21 10.92 29.49
CA THR A 43 1.37 11.71 28.25
C THR A 43 2.84 11.90 27.85
N GLN A 44 3.77 11.34 28.62
CA GLN A 44 5.21 11.38 28.36
C GLN A 44 5.67 10.10 27.64
N LEU A 45 6.58 10.30 26.68
CA LEU A 45 7.24 9.19 25.99
C LEU A 45 8.01 8.33 26.99
N LYS A 46 8.09 7.02 26.74
CA LYS A 46 8.95 6.14 27.52
C LYS A 46 10.41 6.63 27.48
N PRO A 47 11.17 6.43 28.58
CA PRO A 47 12.60 6.75 28.58
C PRO A 47 13.32 6.14 27.38
N GLY A 48 14.17 6.92 26.70
CA GLY A 48 14.92 6.48 25.53
C GLY A 48 14.16 6.46 24.21
N ARG A 49 12.82 6.51 24.20
CA ARG A 49 12.02 6.37 22.97
C ARG A 49 12.28 7.50 21.96
N ALA A 50 12.40 8.73 22.43
CA ALA A 50 12.75 9.85 21.55
C ALA A 50 14.14 9.68 20.92
N ALA A 51 15.12 9.21 21.71
CA ALA A 51 16.48 8.96 21.24
C ALA A 51 16.53 7.83 20.19
N GLU A 52 15.73 6.77 20.36
CA GLU A 52 15.60 5.71 19.37
C GLU A 52 15.08 6.23 18.01
N LEU A 53 14.03 7.05 18.04
CA LEU A 53 13.44 7.63 16.83
C LEU A 53 14.44 8.55 16.12
N ILE A 54 15.17 9.38 16.88
CA ILE A 54 16.21 10.27 16.36
C ILE A 54 17.34 9.44 15.73
N LYS A 55 17.91 8.46 16.45
CA LYS A 55 18.99 7.60 15.96
C LYS A 55 18.60 6.87 14.68
N ALA A 56 17.35 6.44 14.58
CA ALA A 56 16.84 5.74 13.41
C ALA A 56 16.63 6.68 12.21
N ALA A 57 16.20 7.92 12.44
CA ALA A 57 16.13 8.94 11.40
C ALA A 57 17.54 9.33 10.90
N GLU A 58 18.49 9.52 11.82
CA GLU A 58 19.89 9.82 11.49
C GLU A 58 20.54 8.72 10.65
N ALA A 59 20.33 7.45 11.04
CA ALA A 59 20.80 6.29 10.27
C ALA A 59 20.22 6.23 8.85
N ALA A 60 19.05 6.85 8.62
CA ALA A 60 18.42 6.97 7.31
C ALA A 60 18.78 8.28 6.57
N GLY A 61 19.67 9.11 7.12
CA GLY A 61 20.08 10.40 6.55
C GLY A 61 19.04 11.53 6.73
N LEU A 62 18.12 11.40 7.68
CA LEU A 62 17.01 12.33 7.91
C LEU A 62 17.26 13.18 9.16
N LYS A 63 16.75 14.42 9.16
CA LYS A 63 16.89 15.35 10.29
C LYS A 63 15.65 15.30 11.18
N LEU A 64 15.78 14.69 12.36
CA LEU A 64 14.76 14.69 13.40
C LEU A 64 15.38 15.14 14.73
N SER A 65 14.67 15.98 15.48
CA SER A 65 15.12 16.43 16.80
C SER A 65 14.03 16.20 17.83
N GLU A 66 14.42 16.08 19.10
CA GLU A 66 13.47 15.90 20.20
C GLU A 66 12.47 17.07 20.29
N ARG A 67 12.92 18.28 19.98
CA ARG A 67 12.06 19.47 19.93
C ARG A 67 11.01 19.34 18.84
N GLU A 68 11.39 18.87 17.66
CA GLU A 68 10.46 18.62 16.56
C GLU A 68 9.45 17.52 16.89
N ILE A 69 9.89 16.42 17.53
CA ILE A 69 8.99 15.36 18.03
C ILE A 69 7.92 15.96 18.97
N ARG A 70 8.34 16.82 19.90
CA ARG A 70 7.42 17.50 20.82
C ARG A 70 6.41 18.39 20.10
N TYR A 71 6.84 19.17 19.11
CA TYR A 71 5.92 20.00 18.32
C TYR A 71 4.90 19.17 17.55
N ARG A 72 5.33 18.06 16.93
CA ARG A 72 4.41 17.16 16.22
C ARG A 72 3.39 16.51 17.16
N LEU A 73 3.81 16.10 18.35
CA LEU A 73 2.91 15.60 19.40
C LEU A 73 1.94 16.67 19.90
N GLN A 74 2.38 17.91 20.04
CA GLN A 74 1.53 19.03 20.44
C GLN A 74 0.47 19.32 19.37
N CYS A 75 0.87 19.40 18.10
CA CYS A 75 -0.03 19.54 16.97
C CYS A 75 -1.09 18.43 16.93
N ALA A 76 -0.66 17.17 17.05
CA ALA A 76 -1.56 16.01 17.04
C ALA A 76 -2.53 15.94 18.25
N ARG A 77 -2.19 16.62 19.36
CA ARG A 77 -3.10 16.78 20.51
C ARG A 77 -4.09 17.93 20.30
N ALA A 78 -3.66 19.00 19.66
CA ALA A 78 -4.51 20.15 19.33
C ALA A 78 -5.56 19.78 18.28
N TYR A 79 -5.18 18.93 17.31
CA TYR A 79 -6.02 18.53 16.19
C TYR A 79 -6.28 17.02 16.21
N SER A 80 -7.42 16.65 16.77
CA SER A 80 -7.85 15.26 16.94
C SER A 80 -8.64 14.71 15.75
N THR A 81 -9.22 15.59 14.93
CA THR A 81 -10.01 15.25 13.73
C THR A 81 -9.39 15.80 12.44
N GLU A 82 -9.91 15.34 11.30
CA GLU A 82 -9.43 15.76 9.98
C GLU A 82 -9.83 17.21 9.66
N ALA A 83 -11.05 17.64 10.04
CA ALA A 83 -11.48 19.01 9.82
C ALA A 83 -10.55 20.01 10.53
N GLN A 84 -10.15 19.72 11.77
CA GLN A 84 -9.27 20.59 12.55
C GLN A 84 -7.91 20.81 11.86
N ILE A 85 -7.28 19.76 11.32
CA ILE A 85 -6.01 19.93 10.61
C ILE A 85 -6.22 20.59 9.24
N LEU A 86 -7.34 20.36 8.56
CA LEU A 86 -7.65 21.02 7.29
C LEU A 86 -7.85 22.53 7.48
N HIS A 87 -8.49 22.95 8.58
CA HIS A 87 -8.54 24.35 8.98
C HIS A 87 -7.14 24.92 9.20
N ALA A 88 -6.27 24.22 9.93
CA ALA A 88 -4.88 24.64 10.13
C ALA A 88 -4.11 24.77 8.80
N CYS A 89 -4.27 23.83 7.88
CA CYS A 89 -3.63 23.87 6.57
C CYS A 89 -4.17 25.00 5.68
N ALA A 90 -5.42 25.42 5.87
CA ALA A 90 -6.01 26.53 5.13
C ALA A 90 -5.55 27.90 5.67
N GLU A 91 -5.32 28.00 6.99
CA GLU A 91 -4.89 29.24 7.64
C GLU A 91 -3.38 29.49 7.57
N PHE A 92 -2.57 28.43 7.59
CA PHE A 92 -1.11 28.53 7.64
C PHE A 92 -0.45 27.99 6.37
N GLU A 93 0.45 28.78 5.79
CA GLU A 93 1.22 28.41 4.59
C GLU A 93 2.19 27.25 4.86
N ASP A 94 2.83 27.23 6.04
CA ASP A 94 3.82 26.21 6.37
C ASP A 94 3.85 25.81 7.86
N TRP A 95 4.56 24.72 8.14
CA TRP A 95 4.78 24.21 9.49
C TRP A 95 5.41 25.24 10.43
N SER A 96 6.27 26.13 9.92
CA SER A 96 6.94 27.13 10.75
C SER A 96 5.95 28.17 11.24
N GLY A 97 5.04 28.64 10.39
CA GLY A 97 3.94 29.54 10.71
C GLY A 97 3.01 28.94 11.74
N LEU A 98 2.52 27.72 11.50
CA LEU A 98 1.65 27.00 12.43
C LEU A 98 2.30 26.79 13.81
N ARG A 99 3.57 26.38 13.82
CA ARG A 99 4.35 26.21 15.06
C ARG A 99 4.53 27.53 15.80
N SER A 100 4.76 28.63 15.08
CA SER A 100 4.94 29.96 15.68
C SER A 100 3.65 30.49 16.30
N ALA A 101 2.50 30.11 15.73
CA ALA A 101 1.17 30.37 16.29
C ALA A 101 0.79 29.42 17.44
N ASN A 102 1.67 28.49 17.82
CA ASN A 102 1.49 27.55 18.93
C ASN A 102 0.22 26.66 18.81
N PHE A 103 -0.12 26.25 17.59
CA PHE A 103 -1.23 25.33 17.30
C PHE A 103 -2.58 25.82 17.87
N PRO A 104 -3.18 26.87 17.27
CA PRO A 104 -4.48 27.39 17.71
C PRO A 104 -5.55 26.29 17.72
N THR A 105 -6.58 26.43 18.55
CA THR A 105 -7.65 25.42 18.64
C THR A 105 -8.78 25.75 17.66
N TYR A 106 -9.31 24.73 16.98
CA TYR A 106 -10.47 24.84 16.10
C TYR A 106 -11.63 24.01 16.62
N GLU A 107 -12.85 24.49 16.39
CA GLU A 107 -14.05 23.74 16.71
C GLU A 107 -14.12 22.44 15.91
N THR A 108 -14.58 21.37 16.57
CA THR A 108 -14.80 20.08 15.92
C THR A 108 -16.26 20.01 15.48
N PRO A 109 -16.55 19.81 14.19
CA PRO A 109 -17.90 19.51 13.72
C PRO A 109 -18.55 18.37 14.51
N ASP A 110 -19.83 18.53 14.85
CA ASP A 110 -20.57 17.51 15.60
C ASP A 110 -20.58 16.17 14.85
N GLY A 111 -20.23 15.11 15.57
CA GLY A 111 -20.20 13.74 15.04
C GLY A 111 -18.98 13.39 14.19
N GLU A 112 -17.98 14.27 14.07
CA GLU A 112 -16.76 13.95 13.34
C GLU A 112 -15.93 12.88 14.09
N PRO A 113 -15.53 11.77 13.42
CA PRO A 113 -14.69 10.77 14.04
C PRO A 113 -13.26 11.29 14.25
N LEU A 114 -12.55 10.68 15.20
CA LEU A 114 -11.11 10.90 15.36
C LEU A 114 -10.38 10.58 14.04
N ALA A 115 -9.44 11.43 13.65
CA ALA A 115 -8.68 11.29 12.41
C ALA A 115 -7.99 9.92 12.32
N ASP A 116 -7.84 9.32 11.15
CA ASP A 116 -7.09 8.06 11.01
C ASP A 116 -5.62 8.33 10.72
N HIS A 117 -4.72 7.81 11.57
CA HIS A 117 -3.27 7.94 11.43
C HIS A 117 -2.66 6.92 10.44
N ARG A 118 -3.46 5.96 9.97
CA ARG A 118 -3.04 4.91 9.03
C ARG A 118 -2.95 5.47 7.62
N THR A 119 -1.99 4.96 6.85
CA THR A 119 -1.91 5.27 5.42
C THR A 119 -3.00 4.53 4.64
N ASP A 120 -3.29 4.97 3.40
CA ASP A 120 -4.25 4.28 2.52
C ASP A 120 -3.93 2.80 2.36
N ASP A 121 -2.66 2.45 2.18
CA ASP A 121 -2.20 1.06 2.06
C ASP A 121 -2.37 0.26 3.35
N GLU A 122 -2.28 0.90 4.52
CA GLU A 122 -2.58 0.26 5.81
C GLU A 122 -4.08 0.03 5.95
N ARG A 123 -4.90 1.02 5.60
CA ARG A 123 -6.37 0.89 5.60
C ARG A 123 -6.82 -0.21 4.66
N LYS A 124 -6.29 -0.27 3.44
CA LYS A 124 -6.58 -1.33 2.46
C LYS A 124 -6.19 -2.71 2.98
N ARG A 125 -5.02 -2.85 3.59
CA ARG A 125 -4.57 -4.14 4.15
C ARG A 125 -5.39 -4.57 5.36
N ASP A 126 -5.73 -3.65 6.25
CA ASP A 126 -6.57 -3.94 7.41
C ASP A 126 -8.01 -4.28 6.97
N HIS A 127 -8.56 -3.56 5.99
CA HIS A 127 -9.85 -3.87 5.37
C HIS A 127 -9.84 -5.25 4.74
N ALA A 128 -8.82 -5.56 3.93
CA ALA A 128 -8.67 -6.88 3.33
C ALA A 128 -8.58 -7.99 4.38
N ARG A 129 -7.87 -7.77 5.50
CA ARG A 129 -7.83 -8.72 6.63
C ARG A 129 -9.18 -8.89 7.31
N ALA A 130 -9.87 -7.80 7.60
CA ALA A 130 -11.20 -7.85 8.21
C ALA A 130 -12.20 -8.58 7.30
N LEU A 131 -12.09 -8.38 5.98
CA LEU A 131 -12.87 -9.13 5.00
C LEU A 131 -12.51 -10.62 5.03
N ILE A 132 -11.23 -10.99 5.06
CA ILE A 132 -10.80 -12.39 5.18
C ILE A 132 -11.42 -13.06 6.42
N ASP A 133 -11.45 -12.37 7.57
CA ASP A 133 -12.07 -12.91 8.79
C ASP A 133 -13.59 -13.14 8.63
N ILE A 134 -14.27 -12.34 7.79
CA ILE A 134 -15.71 -12.47 7.52
C ILE A 134 -16.00 -13.63 6.55
N VAL A 135 -15.23 -13.76 5.46
CA VAL A 135 -15.49 -14.76 4.42
C VAL A 135 -14.79 -16.11 4.65
N GLY A 136 -13.78 -16.17 5.54
CA GLY A 136 -13.01 -17.38 5.83
C GLY A 136 -12.35 -17.99 4.58
N ASP A 137 -12.02 -19.29 4.63
CA ASP A 137 -11.38 -20.01 3.53
C ASP A 137 -12.22 -20.03 2.23
N GLN A 138 -13.54 -19.88 2.33
CA GLN A 138 -14.44 -19.84 1.17
C GLN A 138 -14.33 -18.51 0.40
N GLY A 139 -13.87 -17.44 1.05
CA GLY A 139 -13.55 -16.17 0.41
C GLY A 139 -12.37 -16.24 -0.56
N ALA A 140 -11.52 -17.27 -0.48
CA ALA A 140 -10.40 -17.43 -1.41
C ALA A 140 -10.85 -17.85 -2.83
N LEU A 141 -12.09 -18.30 -3.00
CA LEU A 141 -12.66 -18.65 -4.30
C LEU A 141 -12.96 -17.41 -5.17
N PHE A 142 -13.11 -16.24 -4.54
CA PHE A 142 -13.36 -14.97 -5.21
C PHE A 142 -12.35 -13.92 -4.71
N PRO A 143 -11.38 -13.51 -5.52
CA PRO A 143 -10.31 -12.64 -5.06
C PRO A 143 -10.86 -11.30 -4.54
N LEU A 144 -10.55 -10.96 -3.29
CA LEU A 144 -11.03 -9.71 -2.63
C LEU A 144 -10.49 -8.42 -3.29
N SER A 145 -9.56 -8.52 -4.24
CA SER A 145 -9.17 -7.39 -5.10
C SER A 145 -10.27 -7.01 -6.09
N ASP A 146 -11.10 -7.99 -6.46
CA ASP A 146 -12.12 -7.88 -7.50
C ASP A 146 -13.53 -7.86 -6.90
N PHE A 147 -13.66 -8.22 -5.60
CA PHE A 147 -14.94 -8.38 -4.90
C PHE A 147 -14.92 -7.78 -3.50
N GLU A 148 -16.02 -7.09 -3.16
CA GLU A 148 -16.30 -6.65 -1.80
C GLU A 148 -17.48 -7.46 -1.23
N PRO A 149 -17.23 -8.41 -0.30
CA PRO A 149 -18.23 -9.36 0.17
C PRO A 149 -19.53 -8.77 0.74
N VAL A 150 -19.47 -7.52 1.18
CA VAL A 150 -20.61 -6.83 1.83
C VAL A 150 -21.57 -6.23 0.80
N THR A 151 -21.10 -5.95 -0.41
CA THR A 151 -21.85 -5.21 -1.43
C THR A 151 -22.09 -6.03 -2.70
N THR A 152 -21.20 -6.98 -3.02
CA THR A 152 -21.36 -7.86 -4.18
C THR A 152 -22.55 -8.80 -4.03
N THR A 153 -23.37 -8.87 -5.07
CA THR A 153 -24.55 -9.74 -5.13
C THR A 153 -24.21 -11.14 -5.62
N LEU A 154 -25.04 -12.13 -5.27
CA LEU A 154 -24.87 -13.51 -5.76
C LEU A 154 -24.94 -13.61 -7.30
N LYS A 155 -25.69 -12.71 -7.96
CA LYS A 155 -25.76 -12.66 -9.41
C LYS A 155 -24.41 -12.27 -10.02
N GLU A 156 -23.75 -11.27 -9.47
CA GLU A 156 -22.42 -10.84 -9.93
C GLU A 156 -21.37 -11.94 -9.74
N LEU A 157 -21.49 -12.73 -8.66
CA LEU A 157 -20.63 -13.91 -8.45
C LEU A 157 -20.90 -15.03 -9.47
N ASP A 158 -22.16 -15.31 -9.84
CA ASP A 158 -22.50 -16.28 -10.89
C ASP A 158 -21.98 -15.82 -12.26
N ASP A 159 -22.21 -14.55 -12.60
CA ASP A 159 -21.73 -13.97 -13.86
C ASP A 159 -20.19 -14.03 -13.95
N TYR A 160 -19.49 -13.73 -12.85
CA TYR A 160 -18.03 -13.87 -12.79
C TYR A 160 -17.58 -15.32 -12.95
N ALA A 161 -18.18 -16.26 -12.21
CA ALA A 161 -17.79 -17.67 -12.28
C ALA A 161 -17.95 -18.22 -13.71
N ARG A 162 -18.99 -17.81 -14.42
CA ARG A 162 -19.21 -18.15 -15.84
C ARG A 162 -18.14 -17.54 -16.75
N GLN A 163 -17.80 -16.27 -16.56
CA GLN A 163 -16.74 -15.62 -17.34
C GLN A 163 -15.39 -16.28 -17.12
N GLN A 164 -15.04 -16.62 -15.88
CA GLN A 164 -13.79 -17.33 -15.58
C GLN A 164 -13.76 -18.72 -16.23
N ALA A 165 -14.85 -19.48 -16.17
CA ALA A 165 -14.95 -20.77 -16.84
C ALA A 165 -14.74 -20.66 -18.36
N GLU A 166 -15.29 -19.61 -19.00
CA GLU A 166 -15.10 -19.36 -20.42
C GLU A 166 -13.64 -18.99 -20.75
N ILE A 167 -13.02 -18.13 -19.94
CA ILE A 167 -11.60 -17.75 -20.09
C ILE A 167 -10.70 -18.97 -19.94
N THR A 168 -10.91 -19.79 -18.92
CA THR A 168 -10.16 -21.03 -18.70
C THR A 168 -10.32 -21.99 -19.88
N ALA A 169 -11.52 -22.16 -20.41
CA ALA A 169 -11.76 -23.01 -21.58
C ALA A 169 -11.01 -22.51 -22.82
N ARG A 170 -10.94 -21.19 -23.03
CA ARG A 170 -10.15 -20.59 -24.12
C ARG A 170 -8.66 -20.81 -23.95
N PHE A 171 -8.13 -20.68 -22.73
CA PHE A 171 -6.72 -20.97 -22.45
C PHE A 171 -6.38 -22.45 -22.67
N ALA A 172 -7.22 -23.37 -22.20
CA ALA A 172 -7.05 -24.80 -22.44
C ALA A 172 -7.01 -25.11 -23.94
N ALA A 173 -7.98 -24.60 -24.72
CA ALA A 173 -8.00 -24.79 -26.16
C ALA A 173 -6.78 -24.17 -26.87
N HIS A 174 -6.25 -23.05 -26.37
CA HIS A 174 -5.03 -22.44 -26.90
C HIS A 174 -3.78 -23.26 -26.55
N ASP A 175 -3.71 -23.81 -25.34
CA ASP A 175 -2.61 -24.66 -24.90
C ASP A 175 -2.59 -26.00 -25.66
N ASP A 176 -3.74 -26.58 -25.97
CA ASP A 176 -3.85 -27.76 -26.84
C ASP A 176 -3.28 -27.49 -28.24
N ARG A 177 -3.59 -26.33 -28.84
CA ARG A 177 -3.01 -25.92 -30.13
C ARG A 177 -1.50 -25.69 -30.03
N ARG A 178 -1.04 -25.09 -28.93
CA ARG A 178 0.39 -24.87 -28.69
C ARG A 178 1.12 -26.21 -28.57
N ARG A 179 0.54 -27.18 -27.87
CA ARG A 179 1.11 -28.52 -27.71
C ARG A 179 1.17 -29.25 -29.05
N ALA A 180 0.06 -29.27 -29.80
CA ALA A 180 0.02 -29.90 -31.13
C ALA A 180 1.07 -29.30 -32.06
N TYR A 181 1.18 -27.97 -32.11
CA TYR A 181 2.20 -27.31 -32.92
C TYR A 181 3.63 -27.61 -32.46
N LEU A 182 3.88 -27.70 -31.14
CA LEU A 182 5.18 -28.12 -30.62
C LEU A 182 5.50 -29.57 -30.98
N ASP A 183 4.51 -30.47 -30.92
CA ASP A 183 4.67 -31.87 -31.33
C ASP A 183 5.04 -31.98 -32.81
N ASP A 184 4.40 -31.19 -33.68
CA ASP A 184 4.75 -31.10 -35.09
C ASP A 184 6.19 -30.61 -35.31
N LEU A 185 6.64 -29.61 -34.53
CA LEU A 185 8.02 -29.12 -34.58
C LEU A 185 9.03 -30.17 -34.10
N ILE A 186 8.73 -30.89 -33.03
CA ILE A 186 9.59 -31.97 -32.49
C ILE A 186 9.71 -33.09 -33.52
N ALA A 187 8.61 -33.48 -34.15
CA ALA A 187 8.61 -34.47 -35.22
C ALA A 187 9.43 -34.00 -36.43
N ALA A 188 9.27 -32.74 -36.86
CA ALA A 188 10.06 -32.16 -37.95
C ALA A 188 11.56 -32.02 -37.60
N ALA A 189 11.89 -31.90 -36.30
CA ALA A 189 13.26 -31.92 -35.81
C ALA A 189 13.85 -33.33 -35.70
N GLY A 190 13.05 -34.38 -35.85
CA GLY A 190 13.48 -35.77 -35.65
C GLY A 190 13.75 -36.10 -34.19
N ASP A 191 12.92 -35.58 -33.28
CA ASP A 191 13.06 -35.68 -31.82
C ASP A 191 14.31 -35.00 -31.22
N ASP A 192 15.06 -34.23 -32.02
CA ASP A 192 16.19 -33.44 -31.54
C ASP A 192 15.71 -32.12 -30.91
N LEU A 193 15.57 -32.14 -29.58
CA LEU A 193 15.17 -30.98 -28.76
C LEU A 193 16.25 -29.89 -28.64
N SER A 194 17.45 -30.11 -29.18
CA SER A 194 18.52 -29.09 -29.19
C SER A 194 18.41 -28.13 -30.39
N VAL A 195 17.57 -28.44 -31.37
CA VAL A 195 17.33 -27.60 -32.55
C VAL A 195 16.52 -26.36 -32.15
N THR A 196 16.85 -25.22 -32.76
CA THR A 196 16.11 -23.98 -32.52
C THR A 196 14.70 -24.07 -33.09
N TRP A 197 13.77 -23.33 -32.47
CA TRP A 197 12.39 -23.25 -32.94
C TRP A 197 12.27 -22.88 -34.42
N LEU A 198 13.08 -21.93 -34.89
CA LEU A 198 13.08 -21.46 -36.28
C LEU A 198 13.51 -22.58 -37.24
N ALA A 199 14.60 -23.29 -36.94
CA ALA A 199 15.08 -24.38 -37.78
C ALA A 199 14.09 -25.56 -37.82
N ALA A 200 13.41 -25.87 -36.72
CA ALA A 200 12.33 -26.86 -36.72
C ALA A 200 11.11 -26.39 -37.54
N HIS A 201 10.78 -25.09 -37.48
CA HIS A 201 9.68 -24.51 -38.24
C HIS A 201 9.93 -24.46 -39.75
N GLU A 202 11.15 -24.14 -40.18
CA GLU A 202 11.57 -24.19 -41.59
C GLU A 202 11.47 -25.61 -42.15
N ARG A 203 11.90 -26.62 -41.37
CA ARG A 203 11.73 -28.04 -41.73
C ARG A 203 10.26 -28.42 -41.85
N LEU A 204 9.42 -27.98 -40.92
CA LEU A 204 7.98 -28.26 -40.89
C LEU A 204 7.24 -27.62 -42.08
N THR A 205 7.56 -26.39 -42.43
CA THR A 205 6.88 -25.62 -43.48
C THR A 205 7.48 -25.82 -44.88
N GLY A 206 8.61 -26.51 -44.99
CA GLY A 206 9.35 -26.67 -46.24
C GLY A 206 9.88 -25.35 -46.81
N SER A 207 9.83 -24.26 -46.05
CA SER A 207 10.33 -22.95 -46.43
C SER A 207 11.81 -22.88 -46.13
N SER A 208 12.62 -23.42 -47.04
CA SER A 208 14.02 -23.03 -47.12
C SER A 208 14.04 -21.64 -47.75
N GLU A 209 14.22 -20.58 -46.97
CA GLU A 209 14.66 -19.32 -47.56
C GLU A 209 15.94 -19.61 -48.34
N VAL A 210 15.83 -19.49 -49.66
CA VAL A 210 16.95 -19.50 -50.59
C VAL A 210 17.71 -18.21 -50.31
N ALA A 211 18.57 -18.22 -49.29
CA ALA A 211 19.62 -17.23 -49.13
C ALA A 211 20.72 -17.55 -50.17
N SER A 212 20.56 -16.99 -51.36
CA SER A 212 21.66 -16.75 -52.32
C SER A 212 22.43 -15.50 -51.95
#